data_AF-A0A7W7HM69-F1
#
_entry.id   AF-A0A7W7HM69-F1
#
_cell.length_a   1.000
_cell.length_b   1.000
_cell.length_c   1.000
_cell.angle_alpha   90.00
_cell.angle_beta   90.00
_cell.angle_gamma   90.00
#
_symmetry.space_group_name_H-M   'P 1'
#
loop_
_entity.id
_entity.type
_entity.pdbx_description
1 polymer ?
#
loop_
_entity_poly.entity_id
_entity_poly.type
_entity_poly.pdbx_seq_one_letter_code
_entity_poly.pdbx_strand_id
1 'polypeptide(L)'
;MTMTTGTRSGCCGGCADTPVGATGRGGVLERPRYFPRQLITPDDLTAEADYFRERLRRHNRFLHGWGVVSGALVCVIPEDPAKPEAGNRKWTVRVQPGYLLTPPGDEVWIGTAQDVTLRGGVVSAADGTTDPWCVEVFDDDPEGPLHVAVRYEQFQVRPVLAQPGGCGCGSQQCEYSRYQDGFVLGVLSGCDDVEDPAGRAGNPPYDPAAPGPWVVLAEVTLAPDGTVEKIDNCVCRRILEPGTWRRCDGTDQDWPPEEKAEEKPKAAAPPRRRRAPTT
;
A
#
# COMPACT_ATOMS: atom_id res chain seq x y z
N MET A 1 52.47 -17.97 -43.68
CA MET A 1 52.40 -17.57 -42.26
C MET A 1 51.54 -16.33 -42.17
N THR A 2 50.26 -16.52 -41.91
CA THR A 2 49.25 -15.45 -41.79
C THR A 2 48.58 -15.66 -40.44
N MET A 3 48.84 -14.72 -39.52
CA MET A 3 48.44 -14.77 -38.12
C MET A 3 46.93 -14.56 -37.98
N THR A 4 46.29 -15.49 -37.28
CA THR A 4 44.90 -15.41 -36.84
C THR A 4 44.87 -14.72 -35.46
N THR A 5 44.12 -13.63 -35.31
CA THR A 5 43.90 -12.97 -34.02
C THR A 5 42.85 -13.75 -33.22
N GLY A 6 43.28 -14.34 -32.11
CA GLY A 6 42.40 -14.97 -31.12
C GLY A 6 42.01 -13.98 -30.03
N THR A 7 40.71 -13.79 -29.82
CA THR A 7 40.16 -13.01 -28.71
C THR A 7 40.18 -13.87 -27.44
N ARG A 8 41.08 -13.55 -26.52
CA ARG A 8 41.12 -14.17 -25.18
C ARG A 8 40.10 -13.49 -24.26
N SER A 9 39.21 -14.31 -23.71
CA SER A 9 38.39 -14.02 -22.53
C SER A 9 39.30 -13.65 -21.35
N GLY A 10 39.21 -12.40 -20.90
CA GLY A 10 39.85 -11.90 -19.69
C GLY A 10 38.81 -11.80 -18.57
N CYS A 11 39.01 -12.60 -17.52
CA CYS A 11 38.19 -12.65 -16.31
C CYS A 11 38.17 -11.31 -15.58
N CYS A 12 36.97 -10.80 -15.30
CA CYS A 12 36.74 -9.62 -14.51
C CYS A 12 37.09 -9.88 -13.03
N GLY A 13 38.13 -9.19 -12.55
CA GLY A 13 38.22 -8.77 -11.16
C GLY A 13 37.44 -7.47 -11.00
N GLY A 14 36.57 -7.43 -10.00
CA GLY A 14 35.80 -6.25 -9.64
C GLY A 14 35.15 -6.50 -8.28
N CYS A 15 35.87 -6.17 -7.22
CA CYS A 15 35.34 -6.08 -5.87
C CYS A 15 34.33 -4.94 -5.85
N ALA A 16 33.05 -5.26 -5.98
CA ALA A 16 31.97 -4.37 -5.59
C ALA A 16 31.49 -4.82 -4.20
N ASP A 17 31.82 -4.01 -3.20
CA ASP A 17 31.13 -3.99 -1.92
C ASP A 17 29.66 -3.62 -2.17
N THR A 18 28.89 -4.61 -2.59
CA THR A 18 27.43 -4.53 -2.56
C THR A 18 27.04 -4.95 -1.15
N PRO A 19 26.26 -4.15 -0.40
CA PRO A 19 25.72 -4.64 0.85
C PRO A 19 24.92 -5.89 0.52
N VAL A 20 25.22 -6.99 1.20
CA VAL A 20 24.40 -8.21 1.17
C VAL A 20 23.13 -7.90 1.93
N GLY A 21 22.25 -7.17 1.26
CA GLY A 21 20.99 -6.67 1.77
C GLY A 21 20.21 -6.19 0.56
N ALA A 22 19.08 -6.84 0.29
CA ALA A 22 18.14 -6.54 -0.79
C ALA A 22 18.48 -7.05 -2.21
N THR A 23 18.35 -8.37 -2.43
CA THR A 23 17.66 -8.90 -3.64
C THR A 23 16.95 -10.23 -3.33
N GLY A 24 16.04 -10.22 -2.36
CA GLY A 24 15.05 -11.28 -2.19
C GLY A 24 13.93 -11.16 -3.22
N ARG A 25 14.20 -11.46 -4.50
CA ARG A 25 13.15 -11.59 -5.54
C ARG A 25 13.17 -12.92 -6.28
N GLY A 26 13.83 -13.94 -5.72
CA GLY A 26 13.84 -15.29 -6.31
C GLY A 26 14.93 -16.25 -5.84
N GLY A 27 15.82 -15.82 -4.92
CA GLY A 27 16.92 -16.65 -4.41
C GLY A 27 16.49 -17.68 -3.33
N VAL A 28 17.41 -18.58 -2.99
CA VAL A 28 17.27 -19.48 -1.83
C VAL A 28 17.23 -18.63 -0.55
N LEU A 29 16.36 -18.97 0.39
CA LEU A 29 16.30 -18.30 1.70
C LEU A 29 17.26 -18.94 2.66
N GLU A 30 18.19 -18.14 3.17
CA GLU A 30 19.15 -18.54 4.18
C GLU A 30 18.74 -17.98 5.53
N ARG A 31 18.87 -18.80 6.57
CA ARG A 31 18.63 -18.40 7.96
C ARG A 31 19.94 -18.55 8.73
N PRO A 32 20.31 -17.57 9.56
CA PRO A 32 21.43 -17.73 10.47
C PRO A 32 21.29 -19.00 11.32
N ARG A 33 22.39 -19.71 11.49
CA ARG A 33 22.49 -20.85 12.41
C ARG A 33 23.27 -20.40 13.63
N TYR A 34 22.61 -20.36 14.78
CA TYR A 34 23.24 -20.00 16.05
C TYR A 34 23.99 -21.18 16.68
N PHE A 35 25.19 -20.94 17.18
CA PHE A 35 25.99 -21.92 17.93
C PHE A 35 26.78 -21.27 19.08
N PRO A 36 27.26 -22.04 20.08
CA PRO A 36 27.94 -21.47 21.24
C PRO A 36 29.16 -20.63 20.86
N ARG A 37 29.32 -19.49 21.54
CA ARG A 37 30.44 -18.52 21.38
C ARG A 37 30.47 -17.79 20.04
N GLN A 38 29.42 -17.90 19.23
CA GLN A 38 29.24 -17.04 18.07
C GLN A 38 28.93 -15.61 18.53
N LEU A 39 29.56 -14.62 17.90
CA LEU A 39 29.20 -13.22 18.04
C LEU A 39 27.99 -12.96 17.14
N ILE A 40 26.88 -12.50 17.71
CA ILE A 40 25.67 -12.13 16.97
C ILE A 40 25.74 -10.65 16.64
N THR A 41 25.59 -10.30 15.37
CA THR A 41 25.58 -8.92 14.88
C THR A 41 24.16 -8.45 14.52
N PRO A 42 23.94 -7.15 14.29
CA PRO A 42 22.69 -6.65 13.73
C PRO A 42 22.34 -7.28 12.37
N ASP A 43 23.35 -7.65 11.57
CA ASP A 43 23.15 -8.30 10.26
C ASP A 43 22.55 -9.70 10.43
N ASP A 44 23.01 -10.48 11.42
CA ASP A 44 22.44 -11.79 11.72
C ASP A 44 20.96 -11.68 12.13
N LEU A 45 20.64 -10.74 13.02
CA LEU A 45 19.27 -10.53 13.48
C LEU A 45 18.36 -10.03 12.35
N THR A 46 18.87 -9.16 11.48
CA THR A 46 18.15 -8.65 10.31
C THR A 46 17.90 -9.78 9.31
N ALA A 47 18.92 -10.60 9.02
CA ALA A 47 18.79 -11.75 8.12
C ALA A 47 17.77 -12.79 8.64
N GLU A 48 17.70 -13.02 9.95
CA GLU A 48 16.67 -13.89 10.53
C GLU A 48 15.26 -13.31 10.36
N ALA A 49 15.07 -12.01 10.60
CA ALA A 49 13.78 -11.35 10.40
C ALA A 49 13.34 -11.39 8.93
N ASP A 50 14.26 -11.08 8.02
CA ASP A 50 14.02 -11.10 6.57
C ASP A 50 13.69 -12.50 6.07
N TYR A 51 14.34 -13.54 6.60
CA TYR A 51 14.04 -14.93 6.28
C TYR A 51 12.56 -15.26 6.54
N PHE A 52 12.03 -14.91 7.72
CA PHE A 52 10.64 -15.21 8.05
C PHE A 52 9.66 -14.36 7.23
N ARG A 53 9.95 -13.07 7.05
CA ARG A 53 9.16 -12.16 6.23
C ARG A 53 9.04 -12.65 4.80
N GLU A 54 10.16 -12.99 4.17
CA GLU A 54 10.18 -13.46 2.78
C GLU A 54 9.56 -14.86 2.64
N ARG A 55 9.69 -15.72 3.66
CA ARG A 55 8.98 -17.00 3.70
C ARG A 55 7.46 -16.81 3.74
N LEU A 56 6.96 -15.83 4.50
CA LEU A 56 5.53 -15.47 4.53
C LEU A 56 5.06 -14.86 3.21
N ARG A 57 5.83 -13.95 2.61
CA ARG A 57 5.55 -13.40 1.28
C ARG A 57 5.38 -14.49 0.23
N ARG A 58 6.27 -15.49 0.22
CA ARG A 58 6.15 -16.65 -0.68
C ARG A 58 4.91 -17.47 -0.41
N HIS A 59 4.58 -17.71 0.86
CA HIS A 59 3.35 -18.41 1.23
C HIS A 59 2.12 -17.67 0.67
N ASN A 60 2.06 -16.36 0.89
CA ASN A 60 0.99 -15.50 0.41
C ASN A 60 0.90 -15.51 -1.12
N ARG A 61 2.01 -15.20 -1.80
CA ARG A 61 2.08 -15.12 -3.26
C ARG A 61 1.72 -16.43 -3.98
N PHE A 62 2.24 -17.58 -3.50
CA PHE A 62 2.10 -18.84 -4.22
C PHE A 62 0.87 -19.67 -3.82
N LEU A 63 0.33 -19.50 -2.61
CA LEU A 63 -0.84 -20.27 -2.16
C LEU A 63 -2.14 -19.47 -2.19
N HIS A 64 -2.07 -18.17 -1.89
CA HIS A 64 -3.24 -17.30 -1.86
C HIS A 64 -3.31 -16.42 -3.11
N GLY A 65 -2.15 -16.00 -3.63
CA GLY A 65 -2.06 -15.01 -4.70
C GLY A 65 -2.00 -13.59 -4.12
N TRP A 66 -2.69 -12.66 -4.76
CA TRP A 66 -2.74 -11.26 -4.36
C TRP A 66 -4.12 -10.66 -4.63
N GLY A 67 -4.41 -9.46 -4.14
CA GLY A 67 -5.71 -8.79 -4.29
C GLY A 67 -6.32 -8.40 -2.96
N VAL A 68 -7.53 -7.86 -3.02
CA VAL A 68 -8.27 -7.38 -1.86
C VAL A 68 -8.99 -8.54 -1.18
N VAL A 69 -8.73 -8.73 0.10
CA VAL A 69 -9.36 -9.78 0.92
C VAL A 69 -10.65 -9.25 1.55
N SER A 70 -10.62 -8.02 2.06
CA SER A 70 -11.78 -7.37 2.68
C SER A 70 -11.67 -5.85 2.67
N GLY A 71 -12.80 -5.14 2.59
CA GLY A 71 -12.86 -3.68 2.69
C GLY A 71 -12.09 -2.97 1.56
N ALA A 72 -11.36 -1.89 1.87
CA ALA A 72 -10.57 -1.11 0.89
C ALA A 72 -11.42 -0.61 -0.29
N LEU A 73 -12.65 -0.19 0.01
CA LEU A 73 -13.56 0.43 -0.95
C LEU A 73 -13.19 1.89 -1.15
N VAL A 74 -13.37 2.39 -2.36
CA VAL A 74 -13.21 3.81 -2.68
C VAL A 74 -14.60 4.43 -2.73
N CYS A 75 -14.78 5.50 -1.98
CA CYS A 75 -16.04 6.24 -1.90
C CYS A 75 -15.78 7.74 -2.05
N VAL A 76 -16.84 8.47 -2.42
CA VAL A 76 -16.84 9.93 -2.27
C VAL A 76 -16.77 10.30 -0.79
N ILE A 77 -16.17 11.44 -0.47
CA ILE A 77 -16.15 11.95 0.90
C ILE A 77 -17.57 12.45 1.22
N PRO A 78 -18.26 11.86 2.22
CA PRO A 78 -19.59 12.31 2.58
C PRO A 78 -19.54 13.75 3.11
N GLU A 79 -20.54 14.54 2.73
CA GLU A 79 -20.70 15.88 3.26
C GLU A 79 -21.04 15.79 4.75
N ASP A 80 -20.14 16.30 5.61
CA ASP A 80 -20.40 16.40 7.03
C ASP A 80 -21.23 17.67 7.28
N PRO A 81 -22.49 17.58 7.76
CA PRO A 81 -23.30 18.76 8.05
C PRO A 81 -22.71 19.65 9.15
N ALA A 82 -21.79 19.13 9.97
CA ALA A 82 -21.04 19.91 10.96
C ALA A 82 -19.82 20.64 10.36
N LYS A 83 -19.36 20.24 9.17
CA LYS A 83 -18.22 20.82 8.45
C LYS A 83 -18.56 20.88 6.95
N PRO A 84 -19.39 21.85 6.51
CA PRO A 84 -19.78 21.97 5.11
C PRO A 84 -18.59 22.22 4.16
N GLU A 85 -17.48 22.75 4.67
CA GLU A 85 -16.23 22.95 3.90
C GLU A 85 -15.44 21.64 3.67
N ALA A 86 -15.83 20.53 4.31
CA ALA A 86 -15.20 19.22 4.13
C ALA A 86 -15.99 18.30 3.17
N GLY A 87 -17.20 18.71 2.77
CA GLY A 87 -18.05 17.98 1.84
C GLY A 87 -17.66 18.21 0.37
N ASN A 88 -17.61 17.13 -0.41
CA ASN A 88 -17.29 17.10 -1.84
C ASN A 88 -16.04 17.90 -2.23
N ARG A 89 -14.89 17.53 -1.64
CA ARG A 89 -13.59 18.05 -2.06
C ARG A 89 -13.28 17.57 -3.47
N LYS A 90 -13.18 18.52 -4.41
CA LYS A 90 -12.72 18.26 -5.78
C LYS A 90 -11.41 17.48 -5.76
N TRP A 91 -11.23 16.58 -6.72
CA TRP A 91 -10.05 15.73 -6.86
C TRP A 91 -9.76 14.84 -5.66
N THR A 92 -10.70 14.61 -4.74
CA THR A 92 -10.43 13.83 -3.52
C THR A 92 -11.40 12.67 -3.39
N VAL A 93 -10.87 11.49 -3.08
CA VAL A 93 -11.64 10.28 -2.77
C VAL A 93 -11.21 9.70 -1.43
N ARG A 94 -12.08 8.91 -0.81
CA ARG A 94 -11.81 8.24 0.46
C ARG A 94 -11.67 6.74 0.25
N VAL A 95 -10.52 6.20 0.65
CA VAL A 95 -10.29 4.76 0.75
C VAL A 95 -10.71 4.30 2.13
N GLN A 96 -11.65 3.36 2.20
CA GLN A 96 -12.14 2.78 3.45
C GLN A 96 -11.13 1.78 4.04
N PRO A 97 -11.25 1.46 5.35
CA PRO A 97 -10.46 0.41 5.96
C PRO A 97 -10.57 -0.92 5.22
N GLY A 98 -9.49 -1.70 5.21
CA GLY A 98 -9.44 -2.96 4.48
C GLY A 98 -8.12 -3.70 4.62
N TYR A 99 -8.13 -4.92 4.11
CA TYR A 99 -6.99 -5.83 4.12
C TYR A 99 -6.79 -6.44 2.74
N LEU A 100 -5.53 -6.49 2.29
CA LEU A 100 -5.17 -6.96 0.96
C LEU A 100 -3.75 -7.53 0.93
N LEU A 101 -3.48 -8.33 -0.09
CA LEU A 101 -2.16 -8.89 -0.39
C LEU A 101 -1.64 -8.26 -1.69
N THR A 102 -0.39 -7.78 -1.69
CA THR A 102 0.24 -7.24 -2.90
C THR A 102 0.81 -8.38 -3.78
N PRO A 103 1.12 -8.12 -5.06
CA PRO A 103 1.67 -9.17 -5.92
C PRO A 103 3.00 -9.80 -5.45
N PRO A 104 3.93 -9.05 -4.81
CA PRO A 104 5.08 -9.64 -4.12
C PRO A 104 4.74 -10.54 -2.93
N GLY A 105 3.51 -10.48 -2.41
CA GLY A 105 3.02 -11.22 -1.24
C GLY A 105 3.05 -10.43 0.06
N ASP A 106 3.20 -9.10 0.01
CA ASP A 106 3.11 -8.26 1.21
C ASP A 106 1.68 -8.15 1.71
N GLU A 107 1.53 -8.10 3.02
CA GLU A 107 0.27 -7.83 3.69
C GLU A 107 0.11 -6.32 3.85
N VAL A 108 -1.03 -5.79 3.44
CA VAL A 108 -1.37 -4.37 3.61
C VAL A 108 -2.62 -4.27 4.45
N TRP A 109 -2.49 -3.57 5.58
CA TRP A 109 -3.56 -3.30 6.53
C TRP A 109 -3.90 -1.81 6.52
N ILE A 110 -5.07 -1.47 6.00
CA ILE A 110 -5.64 -0.12 6.03
C ILE A 110 -6.56 -0.06 7.25
N GLY A 111 -6.04 0.39 8.39
CA GLY A 111 -6.80 0.40 9.65
C GLY A 111 -7.81 1.55 9.79
N THR A 112 -7.62 2.63 9.05
CA THR A 112 -8.48 3.83 9.11
C THR A 112 -8.68 4.38 7.71
N ALA A 113 -9.83 5.02 7.47
CA ALA A 113 -10.13 5.61 6.18
C ALA A 113 -9.09 6.70 5.83
N GLN A 114 -8.62 6.70 4.58
CA GLN A 114 -7.61 7.62 4.08
C GLN A 114 -8.18 8.48 2.96
N ASP A 115 -7.95 9.78 3.02
CA ASP A 115 -8.32 10.71 1.94
C ASP A 115 -7.15 10.81 0.96
N VAL A 116 -7.41 10.56 -0.31
CA VAL A 116 -6.42 10.58 -1.39
C VAL A 116 -6.76 11.69 -2.36
N THR A 117 -5.78 12.55 -2.63
CA THR A 117 -5.90 13.55 -3.69
C THR A 117 -5.47 12.92 -5.02
N LEU A 118 -6.34 13.00 -6.02
CA LEU A 118 -6.15 12.45 -7.36
C LEU A 118 -5.23 13.33 -8.21
N ARG A 119 -5.13 14.62 -7.87
CA ARG A 119 -4.03 15.48 -8.29
C ARG A 119 -2.84 15.21 -7.38
N GLY A 120 -1.77 14.68 -7.95
CA GLY A 120 -0.49 14.73 -7.28
C GLY A 120 0.10 13.45 -6.77
N GLY A 121 0.03 12.40 -7.59
CA GLY A 121 1.05 11.35 -7.61
C GLY A 121 1.51 10.88 -6.24
N VAL A 122 0.78 9.92 -5.67
CA VAL A 122 1.24 9.09 -4.57
C VAL A 122 1.15 9.74 -3.17
N VAL A 123 0.08 9.42 -2.44
CA VAL A 123 -0.11 9.73 -1.01
C VAL A 123 0.48 8.61 -0.16
N SER A 124 1.54 8.90 0.60
CA SER A 124 2.09 7.96 1.57
C SER A 124 1.31 8.01 2.89
N ALA A 125 1.01 6.85 3.50
CA ALA A 125 0.38 6.79 4.81
C ALA A 125 1.35 7.07 5.97
N ALA A 126 2.63 7.34 5.68
CA ALA A 126 3.60 7.75 6.67
C ALA A 126 3.60 9.27 6.87
N ASP A 127 3.10 9.66 8.05
CA ASP A 127 3.11 10.99 8.65
C ASP A 127 2.32 12.08 7.92
N GLY A 128 1.27 12.55 8.60
CA GLY A 128 0.41 13.67 8.23
C GLY A 128 1.07 15.05 8.32
N THR A 129 2.30 15.17 7.82
CA THR A 129 3.05 16.43 7.76
C THR A 129 3.53 16.71 6.34
N THR A 130 2.60 16.71 5.38
CA THR A 130 2.85 17.42 4.13
C THR A 130 2.72 18.91 4.45
N ASP A 131 3.84 19.65 4.44
CA ASP A 131 3.83 21.10 4.63
C ASP A 131 2.92 21.75 3.57
N PRO A 132 1.87 22.50 3.97
CA PRO A 132 0.96 23.16 3.04
C PRO A 132 1.66 24.10 2.03
N TRP A 133 2.90 24.51 2.30
CA TRP A 133 3.70 25.37 1.44
C TRP A 133 4.62 24.61 0.47
N CYS A 134 4.77 23.30 0.64
CA CYS A 134 5.58 22.43 -0.21
C CYS A 134 4.75 21.38 -0.94
N VAL A 135 3.46 21.66 -1.16
CA VAL A 135 2.65 20.88 -2.09
C VAL A 135 3.17 21.14 -3.50
N GLU A 136 3.49 20.06 -4.22
CA GLU A 136 3.78 20.18 -5.65
C GLU A 136 2.53 20.75 -6.34
N VAL A 137 2.74 21.80 -7.14
CA VAL A 137 1.70 22.35 -8.00
C VAL A 137 1.70 21.50 -9.26
N PHE A 138 0.65 20.70 -9.43
CA PHE A 138 0.51 19.85 -10.61
C PHE A 138 -0.05 20.67 -11.76
N ASP A 139 0.73 20.80 -12.82
CA ASP A 139 0.38 21.59 -14.01
C ASP A 139 -0.54 20.85 -14.99
N ASP A 140 -0.55 19.51 -14.94
CA ASP A 140 -1.32 18.68 -15.87
C ASP A 140 -2.50 17.99 -15.17
N ASP A 141 -3.71 18.28 -15.65
CA ASP A 141 -4.88 17.49 -15.32
C ASP A 141 -4.77 16.13 -16.03
N PRO A 142 -4.76 15.01 -15.30
CA PRO A 142 -4.64 13.71 -15.93
C PRO A 142 -5.83 13.47 -16.86
N GLU A 143 -5.55 13.25 -18.14
CA GLU A 143 -6.56 12.92 -19.14
C GLU A 143 -6.94 11.43 -19.00
N GLY A 144 -8.22 11.16 -18.73
CA GLY A 144 -8.79 9.82 -18.75
C GLY A 144 -9.12 9.23 -17.37
N PRO A 145 -9.55 7.96 -17.33
CA PRO A 145 -9.90 7.28 -16.10
C PRO A 145 -8.68 7.08 -15.20
N LEU A 146 -8.81 7.46 -13.94
CA LEU A 146 -7.76 7.33 -12.94
C LEU A 146 -7.98 6.08 -12.09
N HIS A 147 -6.91 5.35 -11.81
CA HIS A 147 -6.98 4.15 -11.00
C HIS A 147 -6.34 4.40 -9.65
N VAL A 148 -7.14 4.30 -8.58
CA VAL A 148 -6.61 4.37 -7.21
C VAL A 148 -6.01 3.03 -6.88
N ALA A 149 -4.73 3.02 -6.53
CA ALA A 149 -3.98 1.81 -6.22
C ALA A 149 -3.27 1.93 -4.88
N VAL A 150 -2.90 0.79 -4.31
CA VAL A 150 -2.17 0.70 -3.06
C VAL A 150 -0.98 -0.22 -3.21
N ARG A 151 0.14 0.15 -2.61
CA ARG A 151 1.29 -0.74 -2.47
C ARG A 151 1.77 -0.75 -1.03
N TYR A 152 2.40 -1.85 -0.65
CA TYR A 152 3.11 -1.95 0.61
C TYR A 152 4.34 -1.03 0.61
N GLU A 153 4.61 -0.41 1.75
CA GLU A 153 5.87 0.27 2.02
C GLU A 153 6.26 0.12 3.48
N GLN A 154 7.55 0.00 3.73
CA GLN A 154 8.08 -0.06 5.08
C GLN A 154 8.73 1.28 5.41
N PHE A 155 8.40 1.82 6.58
CA PHE A 155 8.92 3.10 7.03
C PHE A 155 9.87 2.92 8.20
N GLN A 156 10.96 3.67 8.19
CA GLN A 156 11.83 3.82 9.34
C GLN A 156 11.21 4.84 10.30
N VAL A 157 11.00 4.45 11.55
CA VAL A 157 10.27 5.25 12.55
C VAL A 157 11.00 5.29 13.89
N ARG A 158 10.60 6.25 14.73
CA ARG A 158 11.17 6.50 16.07
C ARG A 158 12.68 6.76 16.00
N PRO A 159 13.08 7.96 15.51
CA PRO A 159 14.48 8.36 15.50
C PRO A 159 15.03 8.43 16.92
N VAL A 160 16.25 7.93 17.09
CA VAL A 160 17.01 7.92 18.33
C VAL A 160 18.41 8.45 18.06
N LEU A 161 19.03 9.06 19.07
CA LEU A 161 20.42 9.48 18.98
C LEU A 161 21.30 8.23 19.00
N ALA A 162 21.98 7.96 17.88
CA ALA A 162 22.95 6.90 17.81
C ALA A 162 24.28 7.39 18.41
N GLN A 163 24.92 6.51 19.18
CA GLN A 163 26.31 6.74 19.56
C GLN A 163 27.16 6.55 18.31
N PRO A 164 27.96 7.54 17.89
CA PRO A 164 28.81 7.39 16.72
C PRO A 164 29.74 6.19 16.94
N GLY A 165 29.78 5.26 16.00
CA GLY A 165 30.66 4.08 16.04
C GLY A 165 32.15 4.39 15.92
N GLY A 166 32.54 5.67 15.96
CA GLY A 166 33.91 6.15 15.77
C GLY A 166 34.34 7.17 16.82
N CYS A 167 35.66 7.30 16.98
CA CYS A 167 36.29 8.28 17.87
C CYS A 167 36.34 9.65 17.17
N GLY A 168 35.20 10.32 17.00
CA GLY A 168 35.14 11.59 16.28
C GLY A 168 34.18 12.59 16.92
N CYS A 169 34.64 13.82 17.15
CA CYS A 169 33.85 14.96 17.57
C CYS A 169 33.00 15.53 16.40
N GLY A 170 32.19 14.69 15.77
CA GLY A 170 31.26 15.05 14.70
C GLY A 170 29.81 14.82 15.14
N SER A 171 28.90 15.65 14.63
CA SER A 171 27.47 15.74 14.98
C SER A 171 26.80 14.40 15.30
N GLN A 172 26.04 14.37 16.41
CA GLN A 172 25.20 13.23 16.79
C GLN A 172 24.30 12.83 15.61
N GLN A 173 24.47 11.61 15.10
CA GLN A 173 23.66 11.09 14.00
C GLN A 173 22.36 10.53 14.60
N CYS A 174 21.23 10.95 14.06
CA CYS A 174 19.94 10.34 14.37
C CYS A 174 19.78 9.09 13.50
N GLU A 175 19.49 7.96 14.13
CA GLU A 175 19.17 6.69 13.46
C GLU A 175 17.76 6.27 13.84
N TYR A 176 17.08 5.53 12.97
CA TYR A 176 15.74 5.04 13.28
C TYR A 176 15.81 3.70 14.02
N SER A 177 15.14 3.64 15.18
CA SER A 177 15.18 2.45 16.03
C SER A 177 14.26 1.32 15.59
N ARG A 178 13.31 1.60 14.67
CA ARG A 178 12.25 0.65 14.30
C ARG A 178 11.88 0.77 12.83
N TYR A 179 11.42 -0.35 12.29
CA TYR A 179 10.63 -0.37 11.08
C TYR A 179 9.15 -0.52 11.42
N GLN A 180 8.30 0.15 10.64
CA GLN A 180 6.86 0.04 10.69
C GLN A 180 6.34 -0.37 9.32
N ASP A 181 5.48 -1.38 9.32
CA ASP A 181 4.72 -1.75 8.14
C ASP A 181 3.68 -0.67 7.83
N GLY A 182 3.60 -0.28 6.57
CA GLY A 182 2.66 0.70 6.10
C GLY A 182 2.33 0.48 4.63
N PHE A 183 1.70 1.50 4.06
CA PHE A 183 1.29 1.48 2.67
C PHE A 183 1.32 2.87 2.08
N VAL A 184 1.26 2.89 0.76
CA VAL A 184 1.22 4.09 -0.03
C VAL A 184 0.08 3.95 -1.03
N LEU A 185 -0.77 4.97 -1.08
CA LEU A 185 -1.86 5.11 -2.04
C LEU A 185 -1.34 5.89 -3.24
N GLY A 186 -1.57 5.38 -4.44
CA GLY A 186 -1.11 5.98 -5.69
C GLY A 186 -2.25 6.13 -6.66
N VAL A 187 -2.03 6.98 -7.67
CA VAL A 187 -2.92 7.14 -8.80
C VAL A 187 -2.18 6.63 -10.02
N LEU A 188 -2.78 5.68 -10.72
CA LEU A 188 -2.25 5.08 -11.94
C LEU A 188 -3.12 5.48 -13.14
N SER A 189 -2.51 5.57 -14.32
CA SER A 189 -3.20 5.85 -15.58
C SER A 189 -3.92 4.63 -16.17
N GLY A 190 -3.78 3.46 -15.53
CA GLY A 190 -4.33 2.20 -15.99
C GLY A 190 -4.02 1.07 -15.03
N CYS A 191 -4.45 -0.13 -15.41
CA CYS A 191 -4.28 -1.34 -14.64
C CYS A 191 -3.84 -2.49 -15.56
N ASP A 192 -2.93 -3.32 -15.06
CA ASP A 192 -2.55 -4.56 -15.74
C ASP A 192 -3.62 -5.62 -15.45
N ASP A 193 -4.61 -5.70 -16.34
CA ASP A 193 -5.68 -6.69 -16.25
C ASP A 193 -5.16 -8.08 -16.60
N VAL A 194 -5.00 -8.94 -15.59
CA VAL A 194 -4.71 -10.37 -15.80
C VAL A 194 -6.03 -11.14 -15.88
N GLU A 195 -6.11 -12.12 -16.78
CA GLU A 195 -7.26 -13.02 -16.90
C GLU A 195 -7.53 -13.78 -15.59
N ASP A 196 -8.82 -14.03 -15.31
CA ASP A 196 -9.27 -14.85 -14.18
C ASP A 196 -8.66 -16.27 -14.25
N PRO A 197 -8.13 -16.83 -13.14
CA PRO A 197 -7.61 -18.19 -13.10
C PRO A 197 -8.69 -19.25 -13.33
N ALA A 198 -9.98 -18.89 -13.15
CA ALA A 198 -11.11 -19.79 -13.32
C ALA A 198 -11.11 -20.40 -14.73
N GLY A 199 -10.76 -21.69 -14.81
CA GLY A 199 -10.74 -22.46 -16.05
C GLY A 199 -9.36 -22.95 -16.50
N ARG A 200 -8.27 -22.59 -15.82
CA ARG A 200 -6.95 -23.16 -16.12
C ARG A 200 -6.87 -24.61 -15.63
N ALA A 201 -6.82 -25.56 -16.56
CA ALA A 201 -6.49 -26.95 -16.24
C ALA A 201 -4.96 -27.12 -16.12
N GLY A 202 -4.48 -27.50 -14.94
CA GLY A 202 -3.06 -27.80 -14.67
C GLY A 202 -2.39 -26.83 -13.68
N ASN A 203 -1.11 -27.09 -13.38
CA ASN A 203 -0.33 -26.20 -12.52
C ASN A 203 -0.03 -24.89 -13.26
N PRO A 204 -0.23 -23.71 -12.64
CA PRO A 204 0.12 -22.45 -13.27
C PRO A 204 1.65 -22.40 -13.53
N PRO A 205 2.08 -21.72 -14.60
CA PRO A 205 3.51 -21.53 -14.85
C PRO A 205 4.16 -20.80 -13.67
N TYR A 206 5.37 -21.21 -13.32
CA TYR A 206 6.17 -20.48 -12.34
C TYR A 206 6.48 -19.09 -12.88
N ASP A 207 5.97 -18.06 -12.22
CA ASP A 207 6.30 -16.68 -12.52
C ASP A 207 7.34 -16.18 -11.52
N PRO A 208 8.61 -15.97 -11.92
CA PRO A 208 9.62 -15.41 -11.01
C PRO A 208 9.36 -13.94 -10.71
N ALA A 209 8.75 -13.19 -11.63
CA ALA A 209 8.50 -11.76 -11.45
C ALA A 209 7.08 -11.56 -10.92
N ALA A 210 6.92 -10.89 -9.78
CA ALA A 210 5.59 -10.40 -9.45
C ALA A 210 5.22 -9.32 -10.48
N PRO A 211 3.94 -9.23 -10.93
CA PRO A 211 3.47 -7.98 -11.52
C PRO A 211 3.72 -6.86 -10.51
N GLY A 212 3.77 -5.60 -10.95
CA GLY A 212 4.24 -4.47 -10.14
C GLY A 212 3.67 -4.42 -8.70
N PRO A 213 4.26 -3.63 -7.80
CA PRO A 213 3.92 -3.69 -6.37
C PRO A 213 2.50 -3.20 -6.01
N TRP A 214 1.75 -2.73 -7.01
CA TRP A 214 0.46 -2.06 -6.87
C TRP A 214 -0.71 -3.03 -6.97
N VAL A 215 -1.71 -2.81 -6.13
CA VAL A 215 -3.04 -3.41 -6.20
C VAL A 215 -4.04 -2.30 -6.48
N VAL A 216 -4.78 -2.42 -7.57
CA VAL A 216 -5.81 -1.44 -7.94
C VAL A 216 -7.06 -1.69 -7.11
N LEU A 217 -7.61 -0.61 -6.55
CA LEU A 217 -8.77 -0.62 -5.67
C LEU A 217 -10.06 -0.23 -6.40
N ALA A 218 -9.99 0.80 -7.25
CA ALA A 218 -11.11 1.32 -8.03
C ALA A 218 -10.64 2.19 -9.20
N GLU A 219 -11.48 2.30 -10.22
CA GLU A 219 -11.41 3.32 -11.26
C GLU A 219 -12.26 4.53 -10.84
N VAL A 220 -11.77 5.73 -11.13
CA VAL A 220 -12.44 7.00 -10.85
C VAL A 220 -12.47 7.83 -12.13
N THR A 221 -13.67 8.26 -12.52
CA THR A 221 -13.84 9.24 -13.60
C THR A 221 -14.17 10.60 -13.02
N LEU A 222 -13.46 11.62 -13.52
CA LEU A 222 -13.58 12.98 -13.06
C LEU A 222 -14.16 13.87 -14.15
N ALA A 223 -15.01 14.81 -13.74
CA ALA A 223 -15.41 15.93 -14.56
C ALA A 223 -14.19 16.86 -14.80
N PRO A 224 -14.21 17.70 -15.85
CA PRO A 224 -13.15 18.68 -16.12
C PRO A 224 -12.91 19.67 -14.96
N ASP A 225 -13.91 19.84 -14.09
CA ASP A 225 -13.82 20.73 -12.94
C ASP A 225 -13.28 20.04 -11.68
N GLY A 226 -12.92 18.76 -11.77
CA GLY A 226 -12.40 17.93 -10.69
C GLY A 226 -13.44 17.22 -9.84
N THR A 227 -14.71 17.32 -10.17
CA THR A 227 -15.77 16.62 -9.43
C THR A 227 -15.75 15.14 -9.77
N VAL A 228 -15.88 14.28 -8.75
CA VAL A 228 -15.97 12.83 -8.94
C VAL A 228 -17.33 12.49 -9.55
N GLU A 229 -17.36 12.05 -10.80
CA GLU A 229 -18.60 11.69 -11.50
C GLU A 229 -19.01 10.24 -11.25
N LYS A 230 -18.04 9.32 -11.36
CA LYS A 230 -18.26 7.89 -11.17
C LYS A 230 -17.06 7.29 -10.45
N ILE A 231 -17.34 6.40 -9.51
CA ILE A 231 -16.37 5.50 -8.91
C ILE A 231 -16.81 4.09 -9.28
N ASP A 232 -15.93 3.34 -9.92
CA ASP A 232 -16.14 1.93 -10.24
C ASP A 232 -15.19 1.09 -9.40
N ASN A 233 -15.72 0.54 -8.30
CA ASN A 233 -14.95 -0.32 -7.42
C ASN A 233 -14.66 -1.69 -8.05
N CYS A 234 -15.23 -2.08 -9.19
CA CYS A 234 -14.98 -3.40 -9.76
C CYS A 234 -13.92 -3.44 -10.85
N VAL A 235 -13.72 -2.33 -11.58
CA VAL A 235 -12.70 -2.27 -12.64
C VAL A 235 -11.32 -2.57 -12.07
N CYS A 236 -10.66 -3.59 -12.64
CA CYS A 236 -9.34 -4.08 -12.23
C CYS A 236 -9.20 -4.48 -10.76
N ARG A 237 -10.33 -4.65 -10.05
CA ARG A 237 -10.34 -5.10 -8.67
C ARG A 237 -10.34 -6.61 -8.61
N ARG A 238 -9.29 -7.14 -7.98
CA ARG A 238 -9.14 -8.55 -7.69
C ARG A 238 -9.62 -8.85 -6.28
N ILE A 239 -10.64 -9.70 -6.15
CA ILE A 239 -11.13 -10.19 -4.86
C ILE A 239 -10.43 -11.51 -4.57
N LEU A 240 -9.72 -11.55 -3.44
CA LEU A 240 -9.01 -12.73 -2.99
C LEU A 240 -9.91 -13.60 -2.12
N GLU A 241 -10.07 -14.85 -2.52
CA GLU A 241 -10.82 -15.86 -1.80
C GLU A 241 -9.87 -16.96 -1.30
N PRO A 242 -10.26 -17.80 -0.32
CA PRO A 242 -9.42 -18.90 0.12
C PRO A 242 -9.04 -19.84 -1.04
N GLY A 243 -7.76 -19.81 -1.45
CA GLY A 243 -7.22 -20.69 -2.50
C GLY A 243 -7.52 -20.29 -3.94
N THR A 244 -8.19 -19.16 -4.17
CA THR A 244 -8.44 -18.63 -5.53
C THR A 244 -8.62 -17.12 -5.50
N TRP A 245 -8.80 -16.51 -6.64
CA TRP A 245 -9.30 -15.15 -6.75
C TRP A 245 -10.29 -15.07 -7.89
N ARG A 246 -11.13 -14.04 -7.85
CA ARG A 246 -12.03 -13.70 -8.95
C ARG A 246 -12.00 -12.20 -9.19
N ARG A 247 -12.44 -11.79 -10.36
CA ARG A 247 -12.73 -10.37 -10.60
C ARG A 247 -13.96 -9.95 -9.80
N CYS A 248 -13.97 -8.69 -9.38
CA CYS A 248 -15.16 -8.06 -8.86
C CYS A 248 -16.22 -8.02 -9.97
N ASP A 249 -17.44 -8.40 -9.62
CA ASP A 249 -18.61 -8.31 -10.49
C ASP A 249 -19.49 -7.16 -9.99
N GLY A 250 -20.13 -6.40 -10.88
CA GLY A 250 -20.94 -5.22 -10.52
C GLY A 250 -22.17 -5.51 -9.63
N THR A 251 -22.39 -6.76 -9.23
CA THR A 251 -23.39 -7.19 -8.25
C THR A 251 -22.82 -7.45 -6.86
N ASP A 252 -21.49 -7.38 -6.69
CA ASP A 252 -20.84 -7.55 -5.40
C ASP A 252 -21.30 -6.44 -4.45
N GLN A 253 -21.85 -6.84 -3.30
CA GLN A 253 -22.28 -5.89 -2.29
C GLN A 253 -21.07 -5.39 -1.53
N ASP A 254 -20.90 -4.06 -1.53
CA ASP A 254 -19.99 -3.38 -0.62
C ASP A 254 -20.34 -3.78 0.82
N TRP A 255 -19.36 -4.21 1.63
CA TRP A 255 -19.58 -4.59 3.03
C TRP A 255 -18.83 -3.62 3.97
N PRO A 256 -19.52 -2.98 4.93
CA PRO A 256 -20.96 -3.08 5.18
C PRO A 256 -21.77 -2.48 4.02
N PRO A 257 -22.93 -3.08 3.65
CA PRO A 257 -23.83 -2.50 2.66
C PRO A 257 -24.11 -1.08 3.09
N GLU A 258 -24.16 -0.15 2.12
CA GLU A 258 -24.56 1.23 2.38
C GLU A 258 -25.70 1.20 3.41
N GLU A 259 -25.41 1.61 4.65
CA GLU A 259 -26.46 1.83 5.63
C GLU A 259 -27.28 2.95 4.99
N LYS A 260 -28.39 2.58 4.33
CA LYS A 260 -29.45 3.52 3.99
C LYS A 260 -29.67 4.28 5.28
N ALA A 261 -29.26 5.53 5.32
CA ALA A 261 -29.26 6.34 6.51
C ALA A 261 -30.60 6.14 7.20
N GLU A 262 -30.64 5.37 8.29
CA GLU A 262 -31.85 5.22 9.06
C GLU A 262 -32.17 6.63 9.54
N GLU A 263 -33.26 7.17 9.00
CA GLU A 263 -33.80 8.47 9.33
C GLU A 263 -34.07 8.46 10.83
N LYS A 264 -33.11 8.95 11.63
CA LYS A 264 -33.24 9.00 13.09
C LYS A 264 -34.57 9.69 13.38
N PRO A 265 -35.51 9.03 14.09
CA PRO A 265 -36.76 9.68 14.43
C PRO A 265 -36.43 10.95 15.22
N LYS A 266 -36.88 12.10 14.69
CA LYS A 266 -36.76 13.41 15.34
C LYS A 266 -37.15 13.26 16.80
N ALA A 267 -36.19 13.40 17.70
CA ALA A 267 -36.44 13.42 19.14
C ALA A 267 -37.48 14.51 19.41
N ALA A 268 -38.67 14.11 19.87
CA ALA A 268 -39.73 15.03 20.24
C ALA A 268 -39.21 15.97 21.34
N ALA A 269 -39.40 17.27 21.14
CA ALA A 269 -38.95 18.29 22.08
C ALA A 269 -39.51 18.02 23.50
N PRO A 270 -38.69 18.14 24.56
CA PRO A 270 -39.14 17.88 25.92
C PRO A 270 -40.23 18.89 26.32
N PRO A 271 -41.26 18.47 27.09
CA PRO A 271 -42.34 19.35 27.50
C PRO A 271 -41.80 20.49 28.36
N ARG A 272 -42.19 21.72 28.03
CA ARG A 272 -41.85 22.94 28.79
C ARG A 272 -42.28 22.76 30.25
N ARG A 273 -41.31 22.75 31.17
CA ARG A 273 -41.57 22.79 32.62
C ARG A 273 -42.39 24.05 32.95
N ARG A 274 -43.60 23.85 33.46
CA ARG A 274 -44.39 24.95 34.05
C ARG A 274 -43.67 25.41 35.31
N ARG A 275 -43.35 26.71 35.40
CA ARG A 275 -42.83 27.34 36.61
C ARG A 275 -43.89 27.24 37.71
N ALA A 276 -43.50 26.74 38.88
CA ALA A 276 -44.34 26.80 40.07
C ALA A 276 -44.46 28.26 40.55
N PRO A 277 -45.62 28.68 41.07
CA PRO A 277 -45.79 30.02 41.62
C PRO A 277 -45.03 30.15 42.94
N THR A 278 -44.20 31.19 43.02
CA THR A 278 -43.57 31.68 44.26
C THR A 278 -44.64 32.19 45.22
N THR A 279 -44.65 31.65 46.44
CA THR A 279 -45.23 32.26 47.65
C THR A 279 -44.11 32.55 48.63
#